data_AF-A0A933I1F1-F1
#
_entry.id   AF-A0A933I1F1-F1
#
_cell.length_a   1.000
_cell.length_b   1.000
_cell.length_c   1.000
_cell.angle_alpha   90.00
_cell.angle_beta   90.00
_cell.angle_gamma   90.00
#
_symmetry.space_group_name_H-M   'P 1'
#
loop_
_entity.id
_entity.type
_entity.pdbx_description
1 polymer ?
#
loop_
_entity_poly.entity_id
_entity_poly.type
_entity_poly.pdbx_seq_one_letter_code
_entity_poly.pdbx_strand_id
1 'polypeptide(L)'
;MANILVVDDEADMRMALGSVLTRSGHTIEQASDGQSALVRIDKGNVDLVLLDIRLPGMDGVQILRRIRERREDLPVIMVTGYGSVESAVEVMKLGASQYLSKPFSNKELVDTVMSVLEAKGPVPAAASEAPAPLAQEQAGSGEGEEAEGPKIVWEWVAGLAAVGAGVLAMAYFLGGPDVYQVPYQHPVSIVSKGDRLWTADWFSQMVYEHRLKGSAIETVRSVHIPNSHITGLALTDDALFVADSWRKVIQRRRLDGGLTLVDSVKSPGPNPTGLYWDGRYLWSVDSEAQRFYQHDLDRSLTVISSFRSPGKTPAAVYKDDLYFWSADADTRILYQHRLDNQLRVVAKYTLPALDMGREALSAFTWRDGSLWIGRDGIPRLYRYKLDEFKRHPVVE
;
A
#
# COMPACT_ATOMS: atom_id res chain seq x y z
N MET A 1 17.25 -17.81 4.42
CA MET A 1 16.72 -17.24 3.17
C MET A 1 15.98 -18.34 2.45
N ALA A 2 14.71 -18.13 2.09
CA ALA A 2 13.84 -19.13 1.46
C ALA A 2 13.25 -18.55 0.17
N ASN A 3 12.93 -19.39 -0.80
CA ASN A 3 12.21 -18.99 -2.01
C ASN A 3 10.71 -19.28 -1.86
N ILE A 4 9.91 -18.22 -1.79
CA ILE A 4 8.48 -18.29 -1.51
C ILE A 4 7.71 -17.99 -2.79
N LEU A 5 6.80 -18.87 -3.16
CA LEU A 5 5.87 -18.65 -4.26
C LEU A 5 4.57 -18.04 -3.74
N VAL A 6 4.24 -16.84 -4.19
CA VAL A 6 2.95 -16.18 -3.92
C VAL A 6 2.01 -16.40 -5.11
N VAL A 7 0.86 -17.03 -4.86
CA VAL A 7 -0.17 -17.33 -5.84
C VAL A 7 -1.46 -16.63 -5.44
N ASP A 8 -1.84 -15.61 -6.20
CA ASP A 8 -3.04 -14.79 -6.00
C ASP A 8 -3.34 -14.18 -7.37
N ASP A 9 -4.59 -14.00 -7.81
CA ASP A 9 -4.87 -13.43 -9.13
C ASP A 9 -4.69 -11.92 -9.17
N GLU A 10 -4.65 -11.30 -8.00
CA GLU A 10 -4.59 -9.86 -7.83
C GLU A 10 -3.14 -9.39 -7.78
N ALA A 11 -2.74 -8.60 -8.78
CA ALA A 11 -1.36 -8.13 -8.90
C ALA A 11 -0.91 -7.34 -7.66
N ASP A 12 -1.78 -6.46 -7.15
CA ASP A 12 -1.50 -5.63 -5.98
C ASP A 12 -1.27 -6.48 -4.72
N MET A 13 -2.07 -7.52 -4.51
CA MET A 13 -1.89 -8.46 -3.41
C MET A 13 -0.57 -9.23 -3.53
N ARG A 14 -0.26 -9.76 -4.72
CA ARG A 14 1.04 -10.44 -4.96
C ARG A 14 2.22 -9.50 -4.71
N MET A 15 2.14 -8.26 -5.17
CA MET A 15 3.17 -7.25 -4.97
C MET A 15 3.34 -6.90 -3.49
N ALA A 16 2.24 -6.72 -2.75
CA ALA A 16 2.30 -6.37 -1.34
C ALA A 16 2.86 -7.50 -0.47
N LEU A 17 2.33 -8.72 -0.61
CA LEU A 17 2.86 -9.91 0.09
C LEU A 17 4.33 -10.13 -0.26
N GLY A 18 4.67 -10.02 -1.55
CA GLY A 18 6.05 -10.12 -2.01
C GLY A 18 6.96 -9.04 -1.41
N SER A 19 6.49 -7.79 -1.32
CA SER A 19 7.25 -6.68 -0.73
C SER A 19 7.54 -6.89 0.76
N VAL A 20 6.56 -7.39 1.52
CA VAL A 20 6.72 -7.67 2.96
C VAL A 20 7.72 -8.80 3.18
N LEU A 21 7.59 -9.90 2.43
CA LEU A 21 8.44 -11.08 2.59
C LEU A 21 9.86 -10.90 2.01
N THR A 22 10.00 -10.07 0.98
CA THR A 22 11.33 -9.66 0.49
C THR A 22 12.06 -8.84 1.57
N ARG A 23 11.35 -7.93 2.26
CA ARG A 23 11.91 -7.14 3.38
C ARG A 23 12.30 -8.01 4.57
N SER A 24 11.69 -9.19 4.75
CA SER A 24 12.12 -10.17 5.76
C SER A 24 13.23 -11.12 5.29
N GLY A 25 13.83 -10.88 4.11
CA GLY A 25 15.00 -11.61 3.63
C GLY A 25 14.72 -12.88 2.83
N HIS A 26 13.52 -13.03 2.27
CA HIS A 26 13.17 -14.12 1.35
C HIS A 26 13.24 -13.71 -0.12
N THR A 27 13.38 -14.69 -1.00
CA THR A 27 13.20 -14.50 -2.45
C THR A 27 11.75 -14.82 -2.80
N ILE A 28 11.13 -14.01 -3.67
CA ILE A 28 9.72 -14.17 -4.01
C ILE A 28 9.56 -14.49 -5.49
N GLU A 29 8.87 -15.59 -5.76
CA GLU A 29 8.27 -15.86 -7.06
C GLU A 29 6.78 -15.56 -7.02
N GLN A 30 6.22 -15.13 -8.15
CA GLN A 30 4.80 -14.78 -8.26
C GLN A 30 4.13 -15.57 -9.38
N ALA A 31 2.90 -16.00 -9.13
CA ALA A 31 2.02 -16.65 -10.10
C ALA A 31 0.61 -16.07 -10.00
N SER A 32 0.01 -15.72 -11.14
CA SER A 32 -1.35 -15.15 -11.22
C SER A 32 -2.46 -16.20 -11.26
N ASP A 33 -2.11 -17.47 -11.42
CA ASP A 33 -3.06 -18.55 -11.65
C ASP A 33 -2.43 -19.91 -11.29
N GLY A 34 -3.29 -20.92 -11.12
CA GLY A 34 -2.87 -22.27 -10.74
C GLY A 34 -1.92 -22.94 -11.75
N GLN A 35 -2.09 -22.71 -13.04
CA GLN A 35 -1.24 -23.35 -14.05
C GLN A 35 0.19 -22.82 -13.99
N SER A 36 0.33 -21.50 -13.90
CA SER A 36 1.61 -20.82 -13.78
C SER A 36 2.29 -21.09 -12.43
N ALA A 37 1.52 -21.33 -11.37
CA ALA A 37 2.03 -21.77 -10.06
C ALA A 37 2.60 -23.19 -10.14
N LEU A 38 1.84 -24.12 -10.72
CA LEU A 38 2.26 -25.52 -10.89
C LEU A 38 3.54 -25.63 -11.72
N VAL A 39 3.66 -24.87 -12.82
CA VAL A 39 4.89 -24.81 -13.64
C VAL A 39 6.10 -24.35 -12.83
N ARG A 40 5.94 -23.41 -11.89
CA ARG A 40 7.04 -22.94 -11.03
C ARG A 40 7.41 -23.97 -9.97
N ILE A 41 6.42 -24.61 -9.37
CA ILE A 41 6.65 -25.69 -8.39
C ILE A 41 7.42 -26.84 -9.02
N ASP A 42 7.13 -27.19 -10.27
CA ASP A 42 7.82 -28.25 -11.01
C ASP A 42 9.30 -27.93 -11.28
N LYS A 43 9.74 -26.66 -11.19
CA LYS A 43 11.17 -26.28 -11.28
C LYS A 43 11.96 -26.69 -10.03
N GLY A 44 11.27 -26.97 -8.92
CA GLY A 44 11.86 -27.57 -7.71
C GLY A 44 12.54 -26.61 -6.74
N ASN A 45 12.63 -25.32 -7.05
CA ASN A 45 13.33 -24.30 -6.25
C ASN A 45 12.43 -23.55 -5.26
N VAL A 46 11.18 -23.99 -5.04
CA VAL A 46 10.23 -23.36 -4.12
C VAL A 46 10.30 -24.03 -2.75
N ASP A 47 10.45 -23.22 -1.70
CA ASP A 47 10.56 -23.67 -0.31
C ASP A 47 9.22 -23.63 0.44
N LEU A 48 8.32 -22.72 0.06
CA LEU A 48 6.99 -22.49 0.63
C LEU A 48 6.06 -21.84 -0.41
N VAL A 49 4.77 -22.17 -0.37
CA VAL A 49 3.73 -21.53 -1.19
C VAL A 49 2.74 -20.77 -0.31
N LEU A 50 2.48 -19.50 -0.64
CA LEU A 50 1.31 -18.75 -0.19
C LEU A 50 0.26 -18.81 -1.29
N LEU A 51 -0.90 -19.39 -1.00
CA LEU A 51 -1.90 -19.72 -2.01
C LEU A 51 -3.25 -19.12 -1.64
N ASP A 52 -3.73 -18.19 -2.46
CA ASP A 52 -5.09 -17.71 -2.34
C ASP A 52 -6.09 -18.83 -2.67
N ILE A 53 -7.17 -18.93 -1.88
CA ILE A 53 -8.21 -19.92 -2.10
C ILE A 53 -9.01 -19.60 -3.38
N ARG A 54 -9.28 -18.32 -3.67
CA ARG A 54 -10.26 -17.90 -4.66
C ARG A 54 -9.58 -17.44 -5.95
N LEU A 55 -8.99 -18.39 -6.66
CA LEU A 55 -8.40 -18.14 -7.97
C LEU A 55 -9.40 -18.40 -9.12
N PRO A 56 -9.36 -17.60 -10.20
CA PRO A 56 -10.16 -17.86 -11.39
C PRO A 56 -9.68 -19.13 -12.12
N GLY A 57 -10.64 -19.93 -12.58
CA GLY A 57 -10.37 -21.18 -13.30
C GLY A 57 -10.13 -22.36 -12.36
N MET A 58 -8.96 -22.41 -11.71
CA MET A 58 -8.60 -23.49 -10.78
C MET A 58 -8.57 -22.97 -9.34
N ASP A 59 -9.48 -23.47 -8.51
CA ASP A 59 -9.59 -23.09 -7.10
C ASP A 59 -8.30 -23.47 -6.33
N GLY A 60 -7.89 -22.64 -5.36
CA GLY A 60 -6.75 -22.88 -4.48
C GLY A 60 -6.77 -24.26 -3.80
N VAL A 61 -7.95 -24.77 -3.46
CA VAL A 61 -8.08 -26.13 -2.89
C VAL A 61 -7.68 -27.22 -3.91
N GLN A 62 -8.03 -27.02 -5.18
CA GLN A 62 -7.65 -27.94 -6.26
C GLN A 62 -6.15 -27.84 -6.59
N ILE A 63 -5.57 -26.65 -6.46
CA ILE A 63 -4.14 -26.44 -6.61
C ILE A 63 -3.40 -27.15 -5.48
N LEU A 64 -3.83 -26.99 -4.22
CA LEU A 64 -3.24 -27.70 -3.07
C LEU A 64 -3.20 -29.22 -3.29
N ARG A 65 -4.29 -29.83 -3.77
CA ARG A 65 -4.31 -31.28 -4.08
C ARG A 65 -3.25 -31.66 -5.12
N ARG A 66 -3.13 -30.88 -6.20
CA ARG A 66 -2.11 -31.12 -7.24
C ARG A 66 -0.69 -30.89 -6.74
N ILE A 67 -0.49 -29.94 -5.82
CA ILE A 67 0.81 -29.74 -5.17
C ILE A 67 1.17 -31.00 -4.37
N ARG A 68 0.22 -31.54 -3.59
CA ARG A 68 0.45 -32.75 -2.78
C ARG A 68 0.78 -33.98 -3.61
N GLU A 69 0.19 -34.11 -4.80
CA GLU A 69 0.52 -35.19 -5.76
C GLU A 69 1.95 -35.07 -6.33
N ARG A 70 2.55 -33.87 -6.33
CA ARG A 70 3.86 -33.59 -6.97
C ARG A 70 5.00 -33.40 -5.98
N ARG A 71 4.71 -32.77 -4.85
CA ARG A 71 5.63 -32.34 -3.78
C ARG A 71 4.89 -32.40 -2.44
N GLU A 72 4.83 -33.60 -1.88
CA GLU A 72 4.17 -33.85 -0.59
C GLU A 72 4.80 -33.01 0.54
N ASP A 73 6.12 -32.78 0.47
CA ASP A 73 6.94 -32.06 1.45
C ASP A 73 6.85 -30.53 1.39
N LEU A 74 6.29 -29.97 0.31
CA LEU A 74 6.28 -28.52 0.09
C LEU A 74 5.25 -27.84 0.99
N PRO A 75 5.64 -26.99 1.95
CA PRO A 75 4.69 -26.30 2.81
C PRO A 75 3.79 -25.36 1.99
N VAL A 76 2.50 -25.38 2.30
CA VAL A 76 1.50 -24.51 1.65
C VAL A 76 0.70 -23.81 2.75
N ILE A 77 0.73 -22.48 2.73
CA ILE A 77 -0.10 -21.62 3.57
C ILE A 77 -1.27 -21.14 2.72
N MET A 78 -2.49 -21.46 3.14
CA MET A 78 -3.70 -20.99 2.46
C MET A 78 -4.05 -19.58 2.92
N VAL A 79 -4.34 -18.69 1.98
CA VAL A 79 -4.73 -17.30 2.23
C VAL A 79 -6.16 -17.08 1.73
N THR A 80 -7.03 -16.44 2.49
CA THR A 80 -8.43 -16.19 2.02
C THR A 80 -9.10 -15.02 2.74
N GLY A 81 -10.01 -14.31 2.05
CA GLY A 81 -10.93 -13.33 2.65
C GLY A 81 -12.28 -13.90 3.11
N TYR A 82 -12.55 -15.17 2.83
CA TYR A 82 -13.78 -15.86 3.23
C TYR A 82 -13.41 -17.08 4.10
N GLY A 83 -13.43 -16.90 5.42
CA GLY A 83 -13.14 -17.97 6.38
C GLY A 83 -14.41 -18.43 7.11
N SER A 84 -14.90 -19.63 6.82
CA SER A 84 -15.69 -20.41 7.79
C SER A 84 -14.77 -21.41 8.49
N VAL A 85 -15.04 -21.72 9.76
CA VAL A 85 -14.27 -22.70 10.54
C VAL A 85 -14.24 -24.08 9.85
N GLU A 86 -15.33 -24.43 9.17
CA GLU A 86 -15.47 -25.69 8.42
C GLU A 86 -14.53 -25.75 7.22
N SER A 87 -14.36 -24.65 6.48
CA SER A 87 -13.45 -24.58 5.33
C SER A 87 -11.98 -24.69 5.76
N ALA A 88 -11.61 -24.14 6.91
CA ALA A 88 -10.24 -24.22 7.44
C ALA A 88 -9.86 -25.67 7.82
N VAL A 89 -10.77 -26.41 8.46
CA VAL A 89 -10.53 -27.82 8.82
C VAL A 89 -10.32 -28.69 7.57
N GLU A 90 -11.08 -28.45 6.51
CA GLU A 90 -10.96 -29.22 5.27
C GLU A 90 -9.61 -29.00 4.58
N VAL A 91 -9.15 -27.75 4.44
CA VAL A 91 -7.86 -27.47 3.78
C VAL A 91 -6.67 -27.99 4.59
N MET A 92 -6.74 -27.99 5.92
CA MET A 92 -5.72 -28.59 6.78
C MET A 92 -5.68 -30.11 6.60
N LYS A 93 -6.83 -30.79 6.49
CA LYS A 93 -6.89 -32.24 6.20
C LYS A 93 -6.32 -32.59 4.82
N LEU A 94 -6.38 -31.66 3.86
CA LEU A 94 -5.78 -31.81 2.53
C LEU A 94 -4.27 -31.56 2.51
N GLY A 95 -3.66 -31.26 3.66
CA GLY A 95 -2.22 -31.09 3.79
C GLY A 95 -1.73 -29.64 3.64
N ALA A 96 -2.59 -28.64 3.85
CA ALA A 96 -2.10 -27.29 4.11
C ALA A 96 -1.29 -27.28 5.41
N SER A 97 -0.18 -26.54 5.42
CA SER A 97 0.68 -26.40 6.60
C SER A 97 0.11 -25.40 7.59
N GLN A 98 -0.53 -24.34 7.07
CA GLN A 98 -1.21 -23.35 7.88
C GLN A 98 -2.27 -22.63 7.04
N TYR A 99 -3.11 -21.88 7.72
CA TYR A 99 -4.12 -21.01 7.14
C TYR A 99 -3.97 -19.58 7.67
N LEU A 100 -4.19 -18.59 6.81
CA LEU A 100 -4.15 -17.17 7.14
C LEU A 100 -5.40 -16.45 6.58
N SER A 101 -6.25 -15.93 7.47
CA SER A 101 -7.46 -15.20 7.10
C SER A 101 -7.17 -13.73 6.85
N LYS A 102 -7.53 -13.21 5.67
CA LYS A 102 -7.61 -11.77 5.38
C LYS A 102 -8.78 -11.17 6.20
N PRO A 103 -8.61 -9.99 6.84
CA PRO A 103 -7.36 -9.24 6.95
C PRO A 103 -6.43 -9.83 8.03
N PHE A 104 -5.13 -9.86 7.73
CA PHE A 104 -4.05 -10.23 8.65
C PHE A 104 -3.02 -9.11 8.68
N SER A 105 -2.19 -9.00 9.72
CA SER A 105 -1.13 -7.96 9.75
C SER A 105 0.15 -8.39 9.02
N ASN A 106 1.01 -7.44 8.65
CA ASN A 106 2.35 -7.74 8.11
C ASN A 106 3.18 -8.59 9.07
N LYS A 107 3.05 -8.33 10.39
CA LYS A 107 3.69 -9.14 11.42
C LYS A 107 3.16 -10.57 11.42
N GLU A 108 1.84 -10.72 11.37
CA GLU A 108 1.19 -12.04 11.36
C GLU A 108 1.58 -12.86 10.13
N LEU A 109 1.66 -12.23 8.95
CA LEU A 109 2.16 -12.87 7.73
C LEU A 109 3.58 -13.40 7.91
N VAL A 110 4.50 -12.55 8.40
CA VAL A 110 5.91 -12.90 8.59
C VAL A 110 6.06 -13.98 9.65
N ASP A 111 5.40 -13.85 10.80
CA ASP A 111 5.44 -14.83 11.89
C ASP A 111 4.91 -16.20 11.40
N THR A 112 3.82 -16.20 10.63
CA THR A 112 3.24 -17.42 10.05
C THR A 112 4.19 -18.09 9.06
N VAL A 113 4.77 -17.32 8.14
CA VAL A 113 5.76 -17.85 7.18
C VAL A 113 6.98 -18.42 7.91
N MET A 114 7.52 -17.68 8.88
CA MET A 114 8.71 -18.09 9.62
C MET A 114 8.46 -19.36 10.42
N SER A 115 7.35 -19.45 11.15
CA SER A 115 6.99 -20.66 11.91
C SER A 115 6.87 -21.91 11.02
N VAL A 116 6.28 -21.78 9.84
CA VAL A 116 6.15 -22.89 8.87
C VAL A 116 7.50 -23.29 8.28
N LEU A 117 8.38 -22.33 8.00
CA LEU A 117 9.73 -22.60 7.51
C LEU A 117 10.62 -23.25 8.58
N GLU A 118 10.51 -22.82 9.84
CA GLU A 118 11.26 -23.37 10.97
C GLU A 118 10.84 -24.82 11.29
N ALA A 119 9.55 -25.13 11.18
CA ALA A 119 9.04 -26.49 11.35
C ALA A 119 9.57 -27.49 10.28
N LYS A 120 10.15 -27.00 9.17
CA LYS A 120 10.79 -27.80 8.11
C LYS A 120 12.27 -28.10 8.38
N GLY A 121 12.90 -27.46 9.37
CA GLY A 121 14.31 -27.65 9.71
C GLY A 121 14.58 -28.90 10.56
N PRO A 122 15.82 -29.45 10.57
CA PRO A 122 16.18 -30.49 11.53
C PRO A 122 16.12 -29.90 12.94
N VAL A 123 15.30 -30.49 13.81
CA VAL A 123 15.18 -30.11 15.23
C VAL A 123 16.55 -30.20 15.90
N PRO A 124 17.15 -29.10 16.40
CA PRO A 124 18.14 -29.19 17.45
C PRO A 124 17.37 -29.52 18.73
N ALA A 125 17.68 -30.67 19.32
CA ALA A 125 17.22 -30.99 20.66
C ALA A 125 17.72 -29.92 21.65
N ALA A 126 16.88 -29.65 22.66
CA ALA A 126 17.09 -28.78 23.82
C ALA A 126 16.73 -27.29 23.63
N ALA A 127 15.56 -26.88 24.11
CA ALA A 127 15.41 -26.41 25.49
C ALA A 127 13.96 -25.94 25.72
N SER A 128 13.18 -26.79 26.37
CA SER A 128 12.11 -26.34 27.26
C SER A 128 12.79 -25.68 28.44
N GLU A 129 12.56 -24.38 28.65
CA GLU A 129 12.37 -23.75 29.97
C GLU A 129 12.16 -22.24 29.80
N ALA A 130 11.00 -21.76 30.25
CA ALA A 130 10.86 -20.38 30.72
C ALA A 130 11.59 -20.27 32.07
N PRO A 131 12.13 -19.11 32.48
CA PRO A 131 11.26 -18.06 33.04
C PRO A 131 11.73 -16.60 32.81
N ALA A 132 10.85 -15.65 33.13
CA ALA A 132 11.18 -14.25 33.42
C ALA A 132 11.27 -14.05 34.96
N PRO A 133 11.47 -12.82 35.51
CA PRO A 133 12.55 -11.83 35.33
C PRO A 133 13.20 -11.46 36.71
N LEU A 134 14.21 -10.56 36.76
CA LEU A 134 14.62 -9.67 37.90
C LEU A 134 15.94 -8.95 37.51
N ALA A 135 15.95 -7.63 37.35
CA ALA A 135 16.24 -6.59 38.35
C ALA A 135 17.74 -6.40 38.71
N GLN A 136 18.24 -5.22 38.30
CA GLN A 136 19.29 -4.34 38.86
C GLN A 136 20.42 -4.93 39.74
N GLU A 137 21.67 -4.60 39.38
CA GLU A 137 22.64 -4.08 40.35
C GLU A 137 23.74 -3.22 39.69
N GLN A 138 24.19 -2.21 40.44
CA GLN A 138 25.06 -1.11 40.03
C GLN A 138 26.55 -1.37 40.32
N ALA A 139 27.38 -0.63 39.57
CA ALA A 139 28.63 0.04 39.95
C ALA A 139 29.84 -0.76 40.46
N GLY A 140 30.97 -0.52 39.79
CA GLY A 140 32.31 -0.87 40.26
C GLY A 140 33.38 -0.16 39.42
N SER A 141 33.88 0.95 39.98
CA SER A 141 34.99 1.80 39.57
C SER A 141 36.33 1.06 39.38
N GLY A 142 37.19 1.58 38.49
CA GLY A 142 38.62 1.24 38.44
C GLY A 142 39.34 2.00 37.34
N GLU A 143 40.15 2.97 37.73
CA GLU A 143 40.97 3.86 36.90
C GLU A 143 42.20 3.18 36.29
N GLY A 144 42.69 3.75 35.17
CA GLY A 144 44.11 3.80 34.84
C GLY A 144 44.59 2.86 33.74
N GLU A 145 44.80 3.40 32.53
CA GLU A 145 46.16 3.61 31.98
C GLU A 145 46.09 4.23 30.58
N GLU A 146 46.69 5.42 30.45
CA GLU A 146 47.01 6.08 29.18
C GLU A 146 48.11 5.30 28.46
N ALA A 147 47.84 4.92 27.21
CA ALA A 147 48.85 4.61 26.22
C ALA A 147 48.52 5.39 24.94
N GLU A 148 49.34 6.40 24.65
CA GLU A 148 49.31 7.15 23.39
C GLU A 148 49.65 6.23 22.20
N GLY A 149 48.74 6.18 21.22
CA GLY A 149 48.91 5.57 19.90
C GLY A 149 48.31 6.49 18.83
N PRO A 150 48.80 6.43 17.57
CA PRO A 150 49.12 7.62 16.80
C PRO A 150 47.91 8.39 16.26
N LYS A 151 48.03 9.72 16.38
CA LYS A 151 47.31 10.73 15.60
C LYS A 151 47.43 10.41 14.11
N ILE A 152 46.35 9.96 13.48
CA ILE A 152 45.92 10.22 12.08
C ILE A 152 44.63 9.40 11.92
N VAL A 153 43.44 9.99 12.14
CA VAL A 153 42.17 9.88 11.36
C VAL A 153 41.13 10.81 12.01
N TRP A 154 41.41 12.13 12.11
CA TRP A 154 40.39 13.11 12.55
C TRP A 154 40.03 14.14 11.48
N GLU A 155 40.88 14.35 10.48
CA GLU A 155 40.59 15.33 9.41
C GLU A 155 39.57 14.83 8.37
N TRP A 156 39.34 13.51 8.25
CA TRP A 156 38.30 12.97 7.35
C TRP A 156 36.90 12.89 7.99
N VAL A 157 36.79 12.89 9.32
CA VAL A 157 35.49 12.82 10.02
C VAL A 157 34.83 14.21 10.10
N ALA A 158 35.63 15.27 10.25
CA ALA A 158 35.09 16.64 10.26
C ALA A 158 34.57 17.10 8.88
N GLY A 159 35.15 16.58 7.79
CA GLY A 159 34.70 16.89 6.42
C GLY A 159 33.35 16.26 6.04
N LEU A 160 33.03 15.07 6.56
CA LEU A 160 31.76 14.39 6.29
C LEU A 160 30.61 14.93 7.16
N ALA A 161 30.90 15.41 8.37
CA ALA A 161 29.90 16.07 9.22
C ALA A 161 29.47 17.44 8.66
N ALA A 162 30.36 18.19 8.01
CA ALA A 162 30.04 19.50 7.45
C ALA A 162 29.20 19.44 6.16
N VAL A 163 29.40 18.43 5.31
CA VAL A 163 28.53 18.20 4.13
C VAL A 163 27.17 17.65 4.57
N GLY A 164 27.14 16.73 5.53
CA GLY A 164 25.90 16.19 6.08
C GLY A 164 25.06 17.23 6.81
N ALA A 165 25.67 18.04 7.68
CA ALA A 165 25.00 19.14 8.38
C ALA A 165 24.64 20.30 7.44
N GLY A 166 25.44 20.57 6.40
CA GLY A 166 25.12 21.57 5.39
C GLY A 166 23.95 21.18 4.49
N VAL A 167 23.84 19.90 4.10
CA VAL A 167 22.71 19.38 3.30
C VAL A 167 21.44 19.23 4.16
N LEU A 168 21.55 18.78 5.41
CA LEU A 168 20.44 18.76 6.36
C LEU A 168 20.00 20.16 6.77
N ALA A 169 20.92 21.11 6.98
CA ALA A 169 20.59 22.51 7.24
C ALA A 169 19.97 23.17 6.01
N MET A 170 20.45 22.89 4.79
CA MET A 170 19.85 23.40 3.56
C MET A 170 18.43 22.84 3.34
N ALA A 171 18.19 21.57 3.69
CA ALA A 171 16.84 20.97 3.75
C ALA A 171 15.97 21.53 4.89
N TYR A 172 16.58 22.10 5.94
CA TYR A 172 15.87 22.76 7.04
C TYR A 172 15.58 24.25 6.73
N PHE A 173 16.39 24.89 5.91
CA PHE A 173 16.19 26.26 5.41
C PHE A 173 15.24 26.33 4.20
N LEU A 174 15.01 25.22 3.52
CA LEU A 174 14.00 25.04 2.48
C LEU A 174 12.83 24.25 3.09
N GLY A 175 11.81 24.93 3.60
CA GLY A 175 10.68 24.32 4.33
C GLY A 175 10.20 22.99 3.74
N GLY A 176 10.40 21.90 4.49
CA GLY A 176 9.96 20.55 4.13
C GLY A 176 8.44 20.38 4.29
N PRO A 177 7.87 19.26 3.80
CA PRO A 177 6.44 19.01 3.93
C PRO A 177 6.03 18.90 5.39
N ASP A 178 4.80 19.29 5.70
CA ASP A 178 4.19 18.91 6.96
C ASP A 178 3.93 17.38 6.94
N VAL A 179 4.30 16.69 8.02
CA VAL A 179 4.18 15.23 8.12
C VAL A 179 3.16 14.88 9.18
N TYR A 180 2.18 14.05 8.79
CA TYR A 180 1.10 13.61 9.66
C TYR A 180 1.16 12.10 9.85
N GLN A 181 1.25 11.64 11.10
CA GLN A 181 1.22 10.22 11.43
C GLN A 181 -0.23 9.70 11.36
N VAL A 182 -0.41 8.51 10.78
CA VAL A 182 -1.70 7.83 10.70
C VAL A 182 -1.64 6.43 11.36
N PRO A 183 -2.77 5.87 11.84
CA PRO A 183 -2.77 4.62 12.60
C PRO A 183 -2.78 3.36 11.74
N TYR A 184 -2.51 3.46 10.45
CA TYR A 184 -2.53 2.35 9.47
C TYR A 184 -1.36 2.48 8.49
N GLN A 185 -1.08 1.41 7.75
CA GLN A 185 0.17 1.30 6.98
C GLN A 185 0.02 1.61 5.50
N HIS A 186 -1.17 1.47 4.91
CA HIS A 186 -1.35 1.59 3.46
C HIS A 186 -2.37 2.68 3.09
N PRO A 187 -2.05 3.96 3.32
CA PRO A 187 -2.95 5.07 3.02
C PRO A 187 -3.42 5.06 1.57
N VAL A 188 -4.74 5.12 1.38
CA VAL A 188 -5.39 5.29 0.09
C VAL A 188 -6.33 6.46 0.11
N SER A 189 -6.19 7.30 -0.90
CA SER A 189 -6.91 8.56 -1.09
C SER A 189 -6.90 9.46 0.16
N ILE A 190 -7.11 10.74 -0.08
CA ILE A 190 -7.29 11.72 0.98
C ILE A 190 -8.40 12.62 0.47
N VAL A 191 -9.53 12.63 1.15
CA VAL A 191 -10.67 13.50 0.83
C VAL A 191 -11.08 14.26 2.08
N SER A 192 -11.60 15.47 1.94
CA SER A 192 -11.87 16.31 3.10
C SER A 192 -13.14 17.12 2.94
N LYS A 193 -13.76 17.44 4.07
CA LYS A 193 -14.88 18.38 4.18
C LYS A 193 -14.71 19.16 5.48
N GLY A 194 -14.35 20.44 5.36
CA GLY A 194 -14.01 21.28 6.53
C GLY A 194 -12.76 20.78 7.27
N ASP A 195 -12.86 20.62 8.58
CA ASP A 195 -11.78 20.11 9.44
C ASP A 195 -11.62 18.58 9.41
N ARG A 196 -12.57 17.88 8.75
CA ARG A 196 -12.59 16.43 8.61
C ARG A 196 -11.83 15.96 7.39
N LEU A 197 -11.18 14.81 7.53
CA LEU A 197 -10.43 14.14 6.47
C LEU A 197 -10.77 12.65 6.48
N TRP A 198 -11.06 12.09 5.32
CA TRP A 198 -11.25 10.67 5.10
C TRP A 198 -10.12 10.11 4.26
N THR A 199 -9.81 8.87 4.54
CA THR A 199 -8.70 8.10 3.97
C THR A 199 -9.00 6.65 4.27
N ALA A 200 -8.40 5.75 3.52
CA ALA A 200 -8.59 4.33 3.71
C ALA A 200 -7.25 3.61 3.87
N ASP A 201 -7.34 2.38 4.32
CA ASP A 201 -6.27 1.40 4.25
C ASP A 201 -6.78 0.25 3.39
N TRP A 202 -6.20 0.09 2.19
CA TRP A 202 -6.64 -0.93 1.24
C TRP A 202 -6.44 -2.34 1.79
N PHE A 203 -5.44 -2.52 2.65
CA PHE A 203 -5.06 -3.82 3.18
C PHE A 203 -5.96 -4.24 4.34
N SER A 204 -6.20 -3.35 5.30
CA SER A 204 -7.14 -3.62 6.40
C SER A 204 -8.61 -3.40 6.04
N GLN A 205 -8.90 -2.90 4.84
CA GLN A 205 -10.25 -2.59 4.34
C GLN A 205 -11.00 -1.60 5.23
N MET A 206 -10.25 -0.69 5.87
CA MET A 206 -10.78 0.28 6.80
C MET A 206 -10.88 1.64 6.13
N VAL A 207 -12.00 2.34 6.35
CA VAL A 207 -12.11 3.78 6.10
C VAL A 207 -11.99 4.51 7.43
N TYR A 208 -11.13 5.50 7.47
CA TYR A 208 -10.89 6.34 8.64
C TYR A 208 -11.45 7.72 8.39
N GLU A 209 -12.16 8.26 9.38
CA GLU A 209 -12.44 9.69 9.48
C GLU A 209 -11.50 10.27 10.54
N HIS A 210 -10.84 11.34 10.17
CA HIS A 210 -9.90 12.08 10.99
C HIS A 210 -10.35 13.52 11.16
N ARG A 211 -9.83 14.17 12.19
CA ARG A 211 -9.87 15.62 12.37
C ARG A 211 -8.44 16.16 12.33
N LEU A 212 -8.23 17.22 11.58
CA LEU A 212 -6.96 17.95 11.61
C LEU A 212 -6.88 18.84 12.86
N LYS A 213 -5.80 18.72 13.63
CA LYS A 213 -5.45 19.58 14.77
C LYS A 213 -4.05 20.13 14.57
N GLY A 214 -3.93 21.26 13.86
CA GLY A 214 -2.64 21.87 13.53
C GLY A 214 -1.78 20.94 12.66
N SER A 215 -0.66 20.45 13.21
CA SER A 215 0.25 19.49 12.59
C SER A 215 -0.04 18.02 12.95
N ALA A 216 -1.16 17.74 13.63
CA ALA A 216 -1.56 16.40 14.03
C ALA A 216 -2.87 15.95 13.34
N ILE A 217 -2.99 14.63 13.17
CA ILE A 217 -4.21 13.93 12.76
C ILE A 217 -4.76 13.17 13.97
N GLU A 218 -6.03 13.39 14.30
CA GLU A 218 -6.77 12.64 15.31
C GLU A 218 -7.81 11.77 14.63
N THR A 219 -7.79 10.46 14.87
CA THR A 219 -8.81 9.54 14.36
C THR A 219 -10.10 9.70 15.15
N VAL A 220 -11.16 10.05 14.44
CA VAL A 220 -12.50 10.30 14.99
C VAL A 220 -13.29 9.02 15.01
N ARG A 221 -13.23 8.26 13.91
CA ARG A 221 -13.83 6.94 13.78
C ARG A 221 -13.12 6.16 12.68
N SER A 222 -13.28 4.84 12.74
CA SER A 222 -12.89 3.94 11.68
C SER A 222 -14.04 2.96 11.41
N VAL A 223 -14.18 2.57 10.14
CA VAL A 223 -15.27 1.72 9.66
C VAL A 223 -14.67 0.64 8.78
N HIS A 224 -14.88 -0.62 9.16
CA HIS A 224 -14.47 -1.76 8.34
C HIS A 224 -15.46 -1.97 7.20
N ILE A 225 -14.95 -2.08 5.97
CA ILE A 225 -15.72 -2.37 4.77
C ILE A 225 -15.34 -3.77 4.28
N PRO A 226 -16.00 -4.84 4.78
CA PRO A 226 -15.57 -6.19 4.49
C PRO A 226 -15.67 -6.53 3.01
N ASN A 227 -14.72 -7.36 2.56
CA ASN A 227 -14.63 -7.89 1.21
C ASN A 227 -14.50 -6.80 0.14
N SER A 228 -13.84 -5.68 0.46
CA SER A 228 -13.67 -4.54 -0.46
C SER A 228 -12.21 -4.17 -0.55
N HIS A 229 -11.71 -3.93 -1.76
CA HIS A 229 -10.36 -3.40 -1.95
C HIS A 229 -10.42 -1.92 -2.27
N ILE A 230 -10.29 -1.13 -1.22
CA ILE A 230 -10.51 0.31 -1.30
C ILE A 230 -9.30 0.94 -1.98
N THR A 231 -9.46 1.35 -3.24
CA THR A 231 -8.39 1.96 -4.03
C THR A 231 -8.60 3.45 -4.26
N GLY A 232 -9.80 3.96 -4.07
CA GLY A 232 -10.10 5.38 -4.25
C GLY A 232 -11.30 5.83 -3.43
N LEU A 233 -11.25 7.07 -2.96
CA LEU A 233 -12.35 7.73 -2.26
C LEU A 233 -12.70 9.04 -2.95
N ALA A 234 -13.98 9.36 -3.06
CA ALA A 234 -14.48 10.70 -3.39
C ALA A 234 -15.63 11.06 -2.45
N LEU A 235 -15.68 12.32 -2.03
CA LEU A 235 -16.67 12.78 -1.06
C LEU A 235 -17.56 13.85 -1.70
N THR A 236 -18.86 13.58 -1.70
CA THR A 236 -19.90 14.54 -2.07
C THR A 236 -20.54 15.10 -0.81
N ASP A 237 -21.60 15.91 -0.95
CA ASP A 237 -22.25 16.48 0.21
C ASP A 237 -22.97 15.47 1.10
N ASP A 238 -23.47 14.38 0.51
CA ASP A 238 -24.35 13.39 1.13
C ASP A 238 -23.82 11.95 1.07
N ALA A 239 -22.84 11.67 0.22
CA ALA A 239 -22.29 10.33 0.02
C ALA A 239 -20.76 10.28 -0.05
N LEU A 240 -20.20 9.17 0.44
CA LEU A 240 -18.85 8.73 0.18
C LEU A 240 -18.87 7.73 -0.97
N PHE A 241 -18.10 7.98 -2.02
CA PHE A 241 -17.85 7.04 -3.09
C PHE A 241 -16.56 6.28 -2.83
N VAL A 242 -16.59 4.96 -3.08
CA VAL A 242 -15.48 4.05 -2.86
C VAL A 242 -15.24 3.26 -4.14
N ALA A 243 -14.02 3.32 -4.68
CA ALA A 243 -13.60 2.41 -5.74
C ALA A 243 -13.17 1.08 -5.11
N ASP A 244 -13.68 -0.02 -5.67
CA ASP A 244 -13.37 -1.39 -5.25
C ASP A 244 -12.82 -2.15 -6.45
N SER A 245 -11.50 -2.36 -6.50
CA SER A 245 -10.88 -2.97 -7.68
C SER A 245 -11.05 -4.49 -7.75
N TRP A 246 -11.19 -5.17 -6.61
CA TRP A 246 -11.47 -6.62 -6.57
C TRP A 246 -12.81 -6.91 -7.27
N ARG A 247 -13.81 -6.07 -6.99
CA ARG A 247 -15.16 -6.22 -7.55
C ARG A 247 -15.37 -5.45 -8.86
N LYS A 248 -14.45 -4.56 -9.24
CA LYS A 248 -14.55 -3.72 -10.44
C LYS A 248 -15.79 -2.84 -10.43
N VAL A 249 -16.00 -2.17 -9.30
CA VAL A 249 -17.17 -1.33 -9.04
C VAL A 249 -16.79 -0.02 -8.36
N ILE A 250 -17.66 0.97 -8.52
CA ILE A 250 -17.72 2.18 -7.72
C ILE A 250 -18.95 2.05 -6.82
N GLN A 251 -18.72 2.04 -5.51
CA GLN A 251 -19.75 1.93 -4.48
C GLN A 251 -20.15 3.31 -3.99
N ARG A 252 -21.45 3.56 -3.85
CA ARG A 252 -21.99 4.73 -3.17
C ARG A 252 -22.34 4.35 -1.74
N ARG A 253 -21.81 5.08 -0.77
CA ARG A 253 -22.03 4.83 0.66
C ARG A 253 -22.62 6.06 1.33
N ARG A 254 -23.63 5.85 2.16
CA ARG A 254 -24.21 6.93 2.96
C ARG A 254 -23.18 7.41 3.98
N LEU A 255 -23.14 8.72 4.25
CA LEU A 255 -22.31 9.29 5.32
C LEU A 255 -22.87 9.04 6.73
N ASP A 256 -23.45 7.86 6.98
CA ASP A 256 -23.91 7.43 8.30
C ASP A 256 -22.77 6.75 9.09
N GLY A 257 -23.06 6.35 10.33
CA GLY A 257 -22.07 5.76 11.25
C GLY A 257 -21.29 4.58 10.67
N GLY A 258 -21.96 3.74 9.86
CA GLY A 258 -21.41 2.50 9.30
C GLY A 258 -21.03 2.57 7.83
N LEU A 259 -21.10 3.75 7.18
CA LEU A 259 -20.90 3.90 5.74
C LEU A 259 -21.74 2.91 4.93
N THR A 260 -23.05 2.88 5.22
CA THR A 260 -23.98 1.92 4.62
C THR A 260 -23.93 1.97 3.11
N LEU A 261 -23.76 0.81 2.46
CA LEU A 261 -23.81 0.67 1.01
C LEU A 261 -25.21 1.04 0.50
N VAL A 262 -25.27 2.03 -0.39
CA VAL A 262 -26.50 2.49 -1.06
C VAL A 262 -26.68 1.73 -2.36
N ASP A 263 -25.67 1.79 -3.22
CA ASP A 263 -25.63 1.11 -4.51
C ASP A 263 -24.18 0.83 -4.94
N SER A 264 -24.04 0.04 -5.98
CA SER A 264 -22.77 -0.31 -6.59
C SER A 264 -22.93 -0.32 -8.10
N VAL A 265 -22.04 0.40 -8.78
CA VAL A 265 -22.05 0.57 -10.24
C VAL A 265 -20.77 -0.02 -10.79
N LYS A 266 -20.85 -0.76 -11.89
CA LYS A 266 -19.65 -1.32 -12.54
C LYS A 266 -18.70 -0.20 -12.96
N SER A 267 -17.41 -0.33 -12.64
CA SER A 267 -16.40 0.62 -13.11
C SER A 267 -16.26 0.54 -14.64
N PRO A 268 -15.97 1.65 -15.35
CA PRO A 268 -15.77 1.61 -16.79
C PRO A 268 -14.59 0.75 -17.22
N GLY A 269 -13.52 0.73 -16.41
CA GLY A 269 -12.35 -0.10 -16.61
C GLY A 269 -12.22 -1.23 -15.59
N PRO A 270 -11.23 -2.12 -15.79
CA PRO A 270 -11.06 -3.33 -14.99
C PRO A 270 -10.33 -3.14 -13.66
N ASN A 271 -9.62 -2.02 -13.45
CA ASN A 271 -8.87 -1.74 -12.23
C ASN A 271 -9.03 -0.28 -11.79
N PRO A 272 -10.18 0.10 -11.16
CA PRO A 272 -10.37 1.45 -10.67
C PRO A 272 -9.38 1.73 -9.53
N THR A 273 -8.58 2.79 -9.65
CA THR A 273 -7.47 3.12 -8.74
C THR A 273 -7.59 4.49 -8.07
N GLY A 274 -8.56 5.30 -8.47
CA GLY A 274 -8.74 6.63 -7.91
C GLY A 274 -10.12 7.18 -8.16
N LEU A 275 -10.59 8.02 -7.25
CA LEU A 275 -11.82 8.77 -7.39
C LEU A 275 -11.59 10.22 -6.99
N TYR A 276 -12.31 11.14 -7.62
CA TYR A 276 -12.27 12.56 -7.30
C TYR A 276 -13.61 13.21 -7.60
N TRP A 277 -14.08 14.10 -6.71
CA TRP A 277 -15.30 14.88 -6.93
C TRP A 277 -14.90 16.33 -7.17
N ASP A 278 -15.26 16.89 -8.33
CA ASP A 278 -14.88 18.26 -8.71
C ASP A 278 -15.92 19.33 -8.33
N GLY A 279 -16.97 18.93 -7.58
CA GLY A 279 -18.12 19.79 -7.26
C GLY A 279 -19.31 19.63 -8.22
N ARG A 280 -19.10 18.98 -9.37
CA ARG A 280 -20.16 18.75 -10.38
C ARG A 280 -20.14 17.35 -10.98
N TYR A 281 -18.96 16.81 -11.23
CA TYR A 281 -18.74 15.51 -11.83
C TYR A 281 -17.89 14.64 -10.93
N LEU A 282 -18.23 13.35 -10.91
CA LEU A 282 -17.37 12.34 -10.33
C LEU A 282 -16.35 11.93 -11.39
N TRP A 283 -15.09 11.88 -11.01
CA TRP A 283 -14.00 11.40 -11.82
C TRP A 283 -13.53 10.06 -11.28
N SER A 284 -13.33 9.09 -12.17
CA SER A 284 -12.66 7.84 -11.84
C SER A 284 -11.39 7.66 -12.65
N VAL A 285 -10.43 6.97 -12.04
CA VAL A 285 -9.13 6.65 -12.62
C VAL A 285 -9.02 5.14 -12.70
N ASP A 286 -8.52 4.64 -13.82
CA ASP A 286 -8.28 3.21 -14.01
C ASP A 286 -6.86 2.97 -14.52
N SER A 287 -6.09 2.22 -13.73
CA SER A 287 -4.66 2.02 -13.99
C SER A 287 -4.40 1.02 -15.12
N GLU A 288 -5.23 0.00 -15.26
CA GLU A 288 -5.08 -1.04 -16.28
C GLU A 288 -5.57 -0.54 -17.64
N ALA A 289 -6.71 0.16 -17.69
CA ALA A 289 -7.18 0.83 -18.90
C ALA A 289 -6.33 2.06 -19.26
N GLN A 290 -5.56 2.61 -18.31
CA GLN A 290 -4.78 3.83 -18.44
C GLN A 290 -5.66 5.03 -18.84
N ARG A 291 -6.78 5.21 -18.12
CA ARG A 291 -7.78 6.23 -18.44
C ARG A 291 -8.30 6.97 -17.24
N PHE A 292 -8.77 8.18 -17.51
CA PHE A 292 -9.63 8.96 -16.64
C PHE A 292 -11.03 8.98 -17.24
N TYR A 293 -12.05 8.82 -16.42
CA TYR A 293 -13.45 8.90 -16.82
C TYR A 293 -14.14 10.01 -16.05
N GLN A 294 -14.89 10.84 -16.76
CA GLN A 294 -15.76 11.84 -16.17
C GLN A 294 -17.18 11.28 -16.18
N HIS A 295 -17.84 11.32 -15.03
CA HIS A 295 -19.16 10.76 -14.81
C HIS A 295 -20.17 11.85 -14.45
N ASP A 296 -21.38 11.74 -14.99
CA ASP A 296 -22.53 12.38 -14.37
C ASP A 296 -22.90 11.65 -13.07
N LEU A 297 -23.47 12.36 -12.10
CA LEU A 297 -23.81 11.80 -10.79
C LEU A 297 -25.20 11.15 -10.77
N ASP A 298 -25.65 10.62 -11.92
CA ASP A 298 -26.87 9.84 -12.02
C ASP A 298 -26.73 8.47 -11.30
N ARG A 299 -27.79 7.65 -11.34
CA ARG A 299 -27.77 6.32 -10.69
C ARG A 299 -26.80 5.34 -11.34
N SER A 300 -26.44 5.55 -12.61
CA SER A 300 -25.58 4.66 -13.39
C SER A 300 -24.14 5.15 -13.50
N LEU A 301 -23.79 6.29 -12.88
CA LEU A 301 -22.53 6.99 -13.08
C LEU A 301 -22.16 7.07 -14.57
N THR A 302 -23.08 7.60 -15.39
CA THR A 302 -22.91 7.66 -16.85
C THR A 302 -21.61 8.34 -17.23
N VAL A 303 -20.76 7.64 -17.99
CA VAL A 303 -19.51 8.20 -18.51
C VAL A 303 -19.81 9.21 -19.61
N ILE A 304 -19.50 10.48 -19.37
CA ILE A 304 -19.73 11.57 -20.33
C ILE A 304 -18.48 11.92 -21.13
N SER A 305 -17.30 11.70 -20.55
CA SER A 305 -16.00 11.92 -21.20
C SER A 305 -15.00 10.87 -20.74
N SER A 306 -14.03 10.55 -21.59
CA SER A 306 -12.92 9.69 -21.21
C SER A 306 -11.62 10.14 -21.86
N PHE A 307 -10.55 10.10 -21.09
CA PHE A 307 -9.24 10.64 -21.45
C PHE A 307 -8.18 9.59 -21.23
N ARG A 308 -7.15 9.59 -22.07
CA ARG A 308 -6.01 8.70 -21.89
C ARG A 308 -5.06 9.30 -20.86
N SER A 309 -4.59 8.49 -19.93
CA SER A 309 -3.50 8.88 -19.04
C SER A 309 -2.21 9.05 -19.83
N PRO A 310 -1.40 10.10 -19.55
CA PRO A 310 -0.06 10.23 -20.10
C PRO A 310 0.92 9.20 -19.49
N GLY A 311 0.66 8.79 -18.24
CA GLY A 311 1.41 7.75 -17.52
C GLY A 311 0.79 6.36 -17.65
N LYS A 312 1.54 5.33 -17.26
CA LYS A 312 1.14 3.91 -17.37
C LYS A 312 0.34 3.41 -16.17
N THR A 313 0.48 4.04 -15.02
CA THR A 313 -0.19 3.66 -13.76
C THR A 313 -0.83 4.89 -13.13
N PRO A 314 -1.86 5.47 -13.78
CA PRO A 314 -2.56 6.60 -13.19
C PRO A 314 -3.20 6.21 -11.85
N ALA A 315 -2.99 7.06 -10.85
CA ALA A 315 -3.41 6.81 -9.47
C ALA A 315 -4.48 7.80 -8.99
N ALA A 316 -4.36 9.05 -9.41
CA ALA A 316 -5.24 10.10 -8.91
C ALA A 316 -5.32 11.26 -9.87
N VAL A 317 -6.41 12.02 -9.72
CA VAL A 317 -6.67 13.23 -10.49
C VAL A 317 -7.21 14.33 -9.59
N TYR A 318 -7.01 15.57 -10.01
CA TYR A 318 -7.53 16.76 -9.35
C TYR A 318 -7.81 17.84 -10.40
N LYS A 319 -8.74 18.74 -10.11
CA LYS A 319 -9.05 19.87 -10.99
C LYS A 319 -9.13 21.16 -10.17
N ASP A 320 -8.40 22.17 -10.62
CA ASP A 320 -8.59 23.55 -10.21
C ASP A 320 -9.33 24.35 -11.32
N ASP A 321 -9.43 25.66 -11.17
CA ASP A 321 -10.14 26.52 -12.12
C ASP A 321 -9.43 26.64 -13.47
N LEU A 322 -8.12 26.39 -13.51
CA LEU A 322 -7.25 26.62 -14.67
C LEU A 322 -6.74 25.33 -15.29
N TYR A 323 -6.51 24.30 -14.47
CA TYR A 323 -5.80 23.08 -14.85
C TYR A 323 -6.46 21.84 -14.29
N PHE A 324 -6.29 20.75 -15.04
CA PHE A 324 -6.48 19.41 -14.55
C PHE A 324 -5.11 18.82 -14.21
N TRP A 325 -5.04 18.02 -13.16
CA TRP A 325 -3.81 17.43 -12.66
C TRP A 325 -4.00 15.91 -12.59
N SER A 326 -2.97 15.17 -12.97
CA SER A 326 -2.95 13.72 -12.78
C SER A 326 -1.62 13.26 -12.19
N ALA A 327 -1.66 12.18 -11.44
CA ALA A 327 -0.49 11.54 -10.84
C ALA A 327 -0.33 10.11 -11.36
N ASP A 328 0.90 9.73 -11.66
CA ASP A 328 1.28 8.36 -12.00
C ASP A 328 2.03 7.72 -10.82
N ALA A 329 1.58 6.54 -10.39
CA ALA A 329 2.08 5.90 -9.16
C ALA A 329 3.52 5.40 -9.29
N ASP A 330 3.88 4.80 -10.43
CA ASP A 330 5.19 4.18 -10.61
C ASP A 330 6.25 5.21 -10.92
N THR A 331 5.97 6.10 -11.89
CA THR A 331 6.93 7.12 -12.33
C THR A 331 6.99 8.30 -11.37
N ARG A 332 5.97 8.47 -10.51
CA ARG A 332 5.86 9.55 -9.53
C ARG A 332 5.86 10.93 -10.19
N ILE A 333 5.42 10.97 -11.45
CA ILE A 333 5.28 12.20 -12.23
C ILE A 333 3.88 12.77 -12.00
N LEU A 334 3.84 14.08 -11.77
CA LEU A 334 2.63 14.86 -11.78
C LEU A 334 2.52 15.58 -13.11
N TYR A 335 1.40 15.38 -13.78
CA TYR A 335 1.10 16.02 -15.05
C TYR A 335 0.11 17.15 -14.81
N GLN A 336 0.47 18.33 -15.30
CA GLN A 336 -0.47 19.44 -15.43
C GLN A 336 -1.05 19.42 -16.82
N HIS A 337 -2.36 19.51 -16.92
CA HIS A 337 -3.12 19.44 -18.15
C HIS A 337 -3.92 20.72 -18.35
N ARG A 338 -4.02 21.15 -19.60
CA ARG A 338 -4.98 22.18 -19.98
C ARG A 338 -6.40 21.63 -19.86
N LEU A 339 -7.33 22.46 -19.38
CA LEU A 339 -8.77 22.17 -19.40
C LEU A 339 -9.36 22.32 -20.82
N ASP A 340 -8.83 21.56 -21.76
CA ASP A 340 -9.37 21.40 -23.11
C ASP A 340 -10.05 20.03 -23.27
N ASN A 341 -10.69 19.80 -24.41
CA ASN A 341 -11.41 18.55 -24.68
C ASN A 341 -10.50 17.31 -24.79
N GLN A 342 -9.19 17.46 -24.65
CA GLN A 342 -8.22 16.38 -24.76
C GLN A 342 -7.34 16.20 -23.52
N LEU A 343 -7.45 17.10 -22.52
CA LEU A 343 -6.55 17.19 -21.37
C LEU A 343 -5.08 17.15 -21.80
N ARG A 344 -4.67 18.02 -22.73
CA ARG A 344 -3.27 18.06 -23.19
C ARG A 344 -2.33 18.42 -22.04
N VAL A 345 -1.26 17.65 -21.90
CA VAL A 345 -0.19 17.93 -20.92
C VAL A 345 0.51 19.23 -21.29
N VAL A 346 0.63 20.15 -20.33
CA VAL A 346 1.32 21.44 -20.47
C VAL A 346 2.58 21.53 -19.61
N ALA A 347 2.67 20.72 -18.55
CA ALA A 347 3.87 20.62 -17.72
C ALA A 347 3.95 19.26 -17.02
N LYS A 348 5.16 18.87 -16.64
CA LYS A 348 5.46 17.69 -15.83
C LYS A 348 6.28 18.10 -14.62
N TYR A 349 6.03 17.46 -13.49
CA TYR A 349 6.73 17.71 -12.24
C TYR A 349 7.14 16.38 -11.63
N THR A 350 8.32 16.36 -11.03
CA THR A 350 8.77 15.28 -10.15
C THR A 350 8.82 15.81 -8.72
N LEU A 351 8.72 14.92 -7.75
CA LEU A 351 8.77 15.27 -6.33
C LEU A 351 10.08 14.75 -5.73
N PRO A 352 11.05 15.63 -5.40
CA PRO A 352 12.31 15.22 -4.78
C PRO A 352 12.13 14.43 -3.47
N ALA A 353 11.06 14.70 -2.72
CA ALA A 353 10.75 14.00 -1.46
C ALA A 353 10.02 12.66 -1.65
N LEU A 354 9.55 12.33 -2.86
CA LEU A 354 9.15 10.97 -3.24
C LEU A 354 10.36 10.10 -3.63
N ASP A 355 11.55 10.70 -3.78
CA ASP A 355 12.75 10.05 -4.30
C ASP A 355 13.56 9.31 -3.21
N MET A 356 13.23 9.51 -1.93
CA MET A 356 13.95 8.87 -0.80
C MET A 356 13.48 7.43 -0.49
N GLY A 357 12.56 6.85 -1.28
CA GLY A 357 12.09 5.48 -1.04
C GLY A 357 11.63 4.72 -2.29
N ARG A 358 11.54 3.39 -2.16
CA ARG A 358 11.11 2.48 -3.23
C ARG A 358 9.58 2.30 -3.29
N GLU A 359 8.87 2.70 -2.25
CA GLU A 359 7.42 2.52 -2.10
C GLU A 359 6.63 3.40 -3.07
N ALA A 360 5.58 2.82 -3.66
CA ALA A 360 4.70 3.48 -4.62
C ALA A 360 3.84 4.58 -3.97
N LEU A 361 3.44 5.56 -4.79
CA LEU A 361 2.44 6.54 -4.41
C LEU A 361 1.07 5.85 -4.34
N SER A 362 0.41 5.88 -3.17
CA SER A 362 -0.86 5.17 -2.92
C SER A 362 -2.02 6.11 -2.59
N ALA A 363 -1.72 7.32 -2.11
CA ALA A 363 -2.71 8.37 -1.92
C ALA A 363 -2.17 9.68 -2.51
N PHE A 364 -3.04 10.39 -3.23
CA PHE A 364 -2.70 11.66 -3.85
C PHE A 364 -3.96 12.51 -3.96
N THR A 365 -3.93 13.71 -3.39
CA THR A 365 -5.03 14.68 -3.51
C THR A 365 -4.49 16.10 -3.42
N TRP A 366 -5.23 17.05 -3.94
CA TRP A 366 -5.01 18.47 -3.65
C TRP A 366 -6.11 19.00 -2.75
N ARG A 367 -5.70 19.71 -1.70
CA ARG A 367 -6.58 20.30 -0.71
C ARG A 367 -6.00 21.63 -0.24
N ASP A 368 -6.83 22.68 -0.20
CA ASP A 368 -6.48 23.99 0.37
C ASP A 368 -5.16 24.54 -0.18
N GLY A 369 -4.95 24.45 -1.50
CA GLY A 369 -3.73 24.90 -2.17
C GLY A 369 -2.48 24.10 -1.77
N SER A 370 -2.65 22.91 -1.21
CA SER A 370 -1.57 22.02 -0.81
C SER A 370 -1.75 20.64 -1.43
N LEU A 371 -0.65 20.07 -1.88
CA LEU A 371 -0.57 18.71 -2.33
C LEU A 371 -0.44 17.80 -1.12
N TRP A 372 -1.33 16.81 -1.01
CA TRP A 372 -1.26 15.78 0.00
C TRP A 372 -0.94 14.43 -0.64
N ILE A 373 0.02 13.72 -0.06
CA ILE A 373 0.45 12.41 -0.55
C ILE A 373 0.51 11.38 0.59
N GLY A 374 0.23 10.13 0.25
CA GLY A 374 0.48 8.96 1.07
C GLY A 374 1.19 7.90 0.22
N ARG A 375 1.95 7.04 0.89
CA ARG A 375 2.74 5.99 0.23
C ARG A 375 2.42 4.65 0.82
N ASP A 376 2.45 3.64 -0.03
CA ASP A 376 2.15 2.28 0.39
C ASP A 376 3.16 1.78 1.42
N GLY A 377 2.67 1.18 2.50
CA GLY A 377 3.51 0.69 3.60
C GLY A 377 4.16 1.78 4.47
N ILE A 378 3.85 3.06 4.25
CA ILE A 378 4.34 4.17 5.07
C ILE A 378 3.16 4.77 5.85
N PRO A 379 3.17 4.70 7.19
CA PRO A 379 2.06 5.19 8.04
C PRO A 379 2.09 6.72 8.21
N ARG A 380 2.28 7.46 7.12
CA ARG A 380 2.38 8.92 7.11
C ARG A 380 1.68 9.52 5.90
N LEU A 381 1.05 10.67 6.12
CA LEU A 381 0.62 11.58 5.06
C LEU A 381 1.55 12.79 5.05
N TYR A 382 1.85 13.30 3.87
CA TYR A 382 2.72 14.46 3.68
C TYR A 382 1.94 15.57 2.99
N ARG A 383 2.10 16.82 3.43
CA ARG A 383 1.49 18.01 2.84
C ARG A 383 2.57 18.96 2.32
N TYR A 384 2.53 19.27 1.04
CA TYR A 384 3.39 20.25 0.37
C TYR A 384 2.56 21.45 -0.05
N LYS A 385 3.03 22.68 0.23
CA LYS A 385 2.31 23.87 -0.24
C LYS A 385 2.62 24.09 -1.73
N LEU A 386 1.62 24.57 -2.49
CA LEU A 386 1.75 24.78 -3.94
C LEU A 386 2.96 25.65 -4.32
N ASP A 387 3.27 26.68 -3.53
CA ASP A 387 4.38 27.61 -3.80
C ASP A 387 5.76 27.00 -3.54
N GLU A 388 5.84 25.96 -2.72
CA GLU A 388 7.06 25.16 -2.52
C GLU A 388 7.22 24.17 -3.68
N PHE A 389 6.10 23.60 -4.16
CA PHE A 389 6.06 22.64 -5.25
C PHE A 389 6.37 23.24 -6.63
N LYS A 390 5.80 24.40 -6.98
CA LYS A 390 5.97 25.04 -8.31
C LYS A 390 7.39 25.53 -8.62
N ARG A 391 8.31 25.52 -7.65
CA ARG A 391 9.72 25.96 -7.83
C ARG A 391 10.59 24.94 -8.58
N HIS A 392 10.10 23.73 -8.80
CA HIS A 392 10.85 22.65 -9.44
C HIS A 392 10.14 22.07 -10.68
N PRO A 393 9.86 22.88 -11.72
CA PRO A 393 9.40 22.32 -12.99
C PRO A 393 10.51 21.45 -13.60
N VAL A 394 10.14 20.28 -14.14
CA VAL A 394 11.03 19.59 -15.08
C VAL A 394 10.85 20.33 -16.41
N VAL A 395 11.79 21.20 -16.72
CA VAL A 395 11.90 21.80 -18.05
C VAL A 395 12.47 20.70 -18.96
N GLU A 396 11.66 20.23 -19.91
CA GLU A 396 12.17 19.45 -21.06
C GLU A 396 12.93 20.37 -22.02
#